data_AF-A0AAU1BH02-F1
#
_entry.id   AF-A0AAU1BH02-F1
#
_cell.length_a   1.000
_cell.length_b   1.000
_cell.length_c   1.000
_cell.angle_alpha   90.00
_cell.angle_beta   90.00
_cell.angle_gamma   90.00
#
_symmetry.space_group_name_H-M   'P 1'
#
loop_
_entity.id
_entity.type
_entity.pdbx_description
1 polymer ?
#
loop_
_entity_poly.entity_id
_entity_poly.type
_entity_poly.pdbx_seq_one_letter_code
_entity_poly.pdbx_strand_id
1 'polypeptide(L)'
;MTKQQTPRPTQRMGDRIRAAREARGRSTQSAAAEAEISSGYLFKLESGYVGTPSPRVLHRLAQVLGLDYWELMGLAGYVVPDGAGAPSAVAAAHLASPEPVESPASRASPEPAELPAPDALGRIADALEGIREELGMIRAAMAAQENASRGENS
;
A
#
# COMPACT_ATOMS: atom_id res chain seq x y z
N MET A 1 10.79 -22.22 25.61
CA MET A 1 10.80 -22.36 24.13
C MET A 1 10.94 -20.98 23.53
N THR A 2 12.14 -20.59 23.10
CA THR A 2 12.37 -19.32 22.39
C THR A 2 11.77 -19.41 21.00
N LYS A 3 10.75 -18.59 20.71
CA LYS A 3 10.20 -18.44 19.35
C LYS A 3 11.34 -17.94 18.45
N GLN A 4 11.81 -18.80 17.54
CA GLN A 4 12.82 -18.38 16.56
C GLN A 4 12.21 -17.33 15.64
N GLN A 5 12.80 -16.13 15.60
CA GLN A 5 12.32 -15.04 14.76
C GLN A 5 12.74 -15.29 13.31
N THR A 6 11.78 -15.29 12.38
CA THR A 6 12.04 -15.47 10.94
C THR A 6 12.94 -14.35 10.42
N PRO A 7 14.00 -14.66 9.64
CA PRO A 7 14.91 -13.65 9.10
C PRO A 7 14.20 -12.65 8.20
N ARG A 8 14.58 -11.37 8.33
CA ARG A 8 14.08 -10.23 7.55
C ARG A 8 15.22 -9.61 6.72
N PRO A 9 15.65 -10.28 5.64
CA PRO A 9 16.86 -9.91 4.90
C PRO A 9 16.83 -8.50 4.30
N THR A 10 15.64 -7.96 4.02
CA THR A 10 15.47 -6.66 3.36
C THR A 10 14.75 -5.64 4.25
N GLN A 11 14.89 -5.77 5.58
CA GLN A 11 14.19 -4.92 6.54
C GLN A 11 14.39 -3.42 6.28
N ARG A 12 15.63 -2.99 6.01
CA ARG A 12 15.94 -1.57 5.72
C ARG A 12 15.23 -1.05 4.46
N MET A 13 15.12 -1.88 3.41
CA MET A 13 14.36 -1.54 2.21
C MET A 13 12.87 -1.41 2.54
N GLY A 14 12.33 -2.36 3.32
CA GLY A 14 10.94 -2.35 3.74
C GLY A 14 10.59 -1.09 4.54
N ASP A 15 11.43 -0.72 5.50
CA ASP A 15 11.29 0.50 6.31
C ASP A 15 11.32 1.75 5.42
N ARG A 16 12.23 1.78 4.42
CA ARG A 16 12.35 2.90 3.47
C ARG A 16 11.11 3.08 2.61
N ILE A 17 10.56 1.98 2.09
CA ILE A 17 9.31 1.97 1.30
C ILE A 17 8.14 2.46 2.16
N ARG A 18 8.01 1.94 3.38
CA ARG A 18 6.94 2.33 4.31
C ARG A 18 6.99 3.82 4.64
N ALA A 19 8.16 4.31 5.02
CA ALA A 19 8.35 5.72 5.36
C ALA A 19 7.99 6.65 4.20
N ALA A 20 8.39 6.31 2.97
CA ALA A 20 8.08 7.12 1.79
C ALA A 20 6.59 7.11 1.41
N ARG A 21 5.91 5.98 1.65
CA ARG A 21 4.47 5.84 1.47
C ARG A 21 3.70 6.69 2.49
N GLU A 22 4.08 6.60 3.76
CA GLU A 22 3.44 7.35 4.86
C GLU A 22 3.66 8.86 4.73
N ALA A 23 4.86 9.29 4.35
CA ALA A 23 5.16 10.69 4.04
C ALA A 23 4.30 11.27 2.90
N ARG A 24 3.74 10.42 2.03
CA ARG A 24 2.83 10.80 0.94
C ARG A 24 1.36 10.62 1.29
N GLY A 25 1.03 10.23 2.52
CA GLY A 25 -0.35 9.97 2.95
C GLY A 25 -1.02 8.81 2.21
N ARG A 26 -0.24 7.89 1.63
CA ARG A 26 -0.80 6.79 0.82
C ARG A 26 -1.07 5.55 1.68
N SER A 27 -2.21 4.90 1.46
CA SER A 27 -2.48 3.59 2.04
C SER A 27 -1.68 2.51 1.30
N THR A 28 -1.42 1.36 1.95
CA THR A 28 -0.79 0.20 1.30
C THR A 28 -1.59 -0.25 0.08
N GLN A 29 -2.92 -0.19 0.12
CA GLN A 29 -3.77 -0.57 -1.01
C GLN A 29 -3.60 0.38 -2.20
N SER A 30 -3.62 1.70 -1.95
CA SER A 30 -3.46 2.72 -2.99
C SER A 30 -2.08 2.64 -3.65
N ALA A 31 -1.00 2.59 -2.86
CA ALA A 31 0.36 2.51 -3.40
C ALA A 31 0.60 1.19 -4.16
N ALA A 32 0.04 0.07 -3.70
CA ALA A 32 0.18 -1.21 -4.38
C ALA A 32 -0.57 -1.23 -5.73
N ALA A 33 -1.78 -0.66 -5.79
CA ALA A 33 -2.54 -0.56 -7.02
C ALA A 33 -1.82 0.28 -8.08
N GLU A 34 -1.29 1.44 -7.69
CA GLU A 34 -0.52 2.32 -8.58
C GLU A 34 0.83 1.69 -9.01
N ALA A 35 1.45 0.89 -8.15
CA ALA A 35 2.66 0.12 -8.47
C ALA A 35 2.36 -1.21 -9.21
N GLU A 36 1.10 -1.49 -9.55
CA GLU A 36 0.64 -2.71 -10.22
C GLU A 36 1.13 -4.00 -9.53
N ILE A 37 1.00 -4.04 -8.20
CA ILE A 37 1.28 -5.22 -7.37
C ILE A 37 0.12 -5.45 -6.38
N SER A 38 0.08 -6.62 -5.75
CA SER A 38 -0.91 -6.87 -4.70
C SER A 38 -0.54 -6.12 -3.41
N SER A 39 -1.54 -5.64 -2.69
CA SER A 39 -1.37 -5.01 -1.36
C SER A 39 -0.67 -5.93 -0.37
N GLY A 40 -0.98 -7.23 -0.40
CA GLY A 40 -0.30 -8.24 0.42
C GLY A 40 1.19 -8.41 0.07
N TYR A 41 1.56 -8.23 -1.20
CA TYR A 41 2.97 -8.24 -1.59
C TYR A 41 3.69 -6.98 -1.12
N LEU A 42 3.07 -5.79 -1.27
CA LEU A 42 3.63 -4.56 -0.71
C LEU A 42 3.80 -4.63 0.80
N PHE A 43 2.83 -5.19 1.54
CA PHE A 43 2.95 -5.42 2.97
C PHE A 43 4.15 -6.33 3.33
N LYS A 44 4.37 -7.41 2.57
CA LYS A 44 5.53 -8.30 2.75
C LYS A 44 6.85 -7.60 2.46
N LEU A 45 6.89 -6.73 1.43
CA LEU A 45 8.06 -5.89 1.11
C LEU A 45 8.37 -4.94 2.28
N GLU A 46 7.37 -4.18 2.74
CA GLU A 46 7.50 -3.23 3.85
C GLU A 46 7.90 -3.91 5.17
N SER A 47 7.58 -5.19 5.32
CA SER A 47 7.93 -5.99 6.51
C SER A 47 9.32 -6.65 6.42
N GLY A 48 10.03 -6.50 5.29
CA GLY A 48 11.37 -7.06 5.07
C GLY A 48 11.39 -8.58 4.85
N TYR A 49 10.24 -9.21 4.60
CA TYR A 49 10.13 -10.67 4.42
C TYR A 49 10.41 -11.13 2.99
N VAL A 50 10.60 -10.21 2.05
CA VAL A 50 10.93 -10.54 0.66
C VAL A 50 12.45 -10.46 0.48
N GLY A 51 13.12 -11.60 0.34
CA GLY A 51 14.57 -11.65 0.20
C GLY A 51 15.11 -11.03 -1.08
N THR A 52 14.43 -11.24 -2.21
CA THR A 52 14.92 -10.83 -3.53
C THR A 52 13.75 -10.27 -4.35
N PRO A 53 13.35 -9.01 -4.11
CA PRO A 53 12.27 -8.37 -4.86
C PRO A 53 12.69 -8.10 -6.31
N SER A 54 11.76 -8.28 -7.26
CA SER A 54 12.07 -8.04 -8.68
C SER A 54 12.50 -6.57 -8.93
N PRO A 55 13.56 -6.33 -9.73
CA PRO A 55 13.98 -4.97 -10.12
C PRO A 55 12.84 -4.16 -10.76
N ARG A 56 11.97 -4.80 -11.54
CA ARG A 56 10.78 -4.15 -12.14
C ARG A 56 9.81 -3.64 -11.08
N VAL A 57 9.62 -4.39 -10.00
CA VAL A 57 8.76 -3.98 -8.87
C VAL A 57 9.40 -2.82 -8.12
N LEU A 58 10.70 -2.89 -7.84
CA LEU A 58 11.43 -1.80 -7.18
C LEU A 58 11.37 -0.52 -8.02
N HIS A 59 11.47 -0.63 -9.34
CA HIS A 59 11.36 0.51 -10.24
C HIS A 59 9.96 1.16 -10.20
N ARG A 60 8.88 0.36 -10.28
CA ARG A 60 7.52 0.89 -10.17
C ARG A 60 7.27 1.54 -8.80
N LEU A 61 7.69 0.91 -7.71
CA LEU A 61 7.59 1.48 -6.37
C LEU A 61 8.41 2.77 -6.22
N ALA A 62 9.59 2.84 -6.82
CA ALA A 62 10.41 4.03 -6.82
C ALA A 62 9.69 5.21 -7.48
N GLN A 63 9.06 5.00 -8.63
CA GLN A 63 8.27 6.03 -9.31
C GLN A 63 7.06 6.48 -8.48
N VAL A 64 6.27 5.51 -8.01
CA VAL A 64 5.05 5.74 -7.22
C VAL A 64 5.37 6.51 -5.95
N LEU A 65 6.44 6.12 -5.24
CA LEU A 65 6.81 6.68 -3.95
C LEU A 65 7.92 7.72 -4.05
N GLY A 66 8.23 8.23 -5.25
CA GLY A 66 9.33 9.17 -5.52
C GLY A 66 10.59 8.88 -4.70
N LEU A 67 11.03 7.63 -4.76
CA LEU A 67 12.28 7.13 -4.18
C LEU A 67 13.32 7.00 -5.27
N ASP A 68 14.59 6.98 -4.87
CA ASP A 68 15.64 6.60 -5.80
C ASP A 68 15.62 5.08 -6.05
N TYR A 69 15.65 4.69 -7.33
CA TYR A 69 15.59 3.28 -7.70
C TYR A 69 16.85 2.52 -7.30
N TRP A 70 18.03 3.15 -7.42
CA TRP A 70 19.30 2.52 -7.08
C TRP A 70 19.48 2.40 -5.57
N GLU A 71 18.96 3.34 -4.78
CA GLU A 71 18.81 3.22 -3.33
C GLU A 71 18.04 1.95 -2.97
N LEU A 72 16.88 1.72 -3.58
CA LEU A 72 16.08 0.51 -3.32
C LEU A 72 16.80 -0.78 -3.75
N MET A 73 17.48 -0.76 -4.90
CA MET A 73 18.27 -1.91 -5.38
C MET A 73 19.39 -2.27 -4.41
N GLY A 74 20.14 -1.27 -3.91
CA GLY A 74 21.19 -1.47 -2.93
C GLY A 74 20.66 -1.99 -1.59
N LEU A 75 19.54 -1.44 -1.09
CA LEU A 75 18.89 -1.91 0.13
C LEU A 75 18.30 -3.32 0.00
N ALA A 76 18.00 -3.76 -1.22
CA ALA A 76 17.56 -5.12 -1.54
C ALA A 76 18.72 -6.12 -1.72
N GLY A 77 19.98 -5.67 -1.63
CA GLY A 77 21.16 -6.53 -1.75
C GLY A 77 21.65 -6.74 -3.19
N TYR A 78 21.17 -5.96 -4.16
CA TYR A 78 21.72 -5.97 -5.51
C TYR A 78 23.03 -5.18 -5.60
N VAL A 79 23.91 -5.60 -6.50
CA VAL A 79 25.09 -4.81 -6.89
C VAL A 79 24.61 -3.63 -7.73
N VAL A 80 24.93 -2.41 -7.28
CA VAL A 80 24.60 -1.17 -7.98
C VAL A 80 25.85 -0.55 -8.60
N PRO A 81 25.76 0.06 -9.80
CA PRO A 81 26.91 0.75 -10.39
C PRO A 81 27.39 1.92 -9.51
N ASP A 82 28.70 2.18 -9.53
CA ASP A 82 29.29 3.30 -8.79
C ASP A 82 28.64 4.64 -9.17
N GLY A 83 28.26 5.42 -8.16
CA GLY A 83 27.61 6.72 -8.32
C GLY A 83 26.10 6.69 -8.61
N ALA A 84 25.47 5.52 -8.78
CA ALA A 84 24.06 5.44 -9.13
C ALA A 84 23.08 5.65 -7.96
N GLY A 85 23.48 5.31 -6.72
CA GLY A 85 22.62 5.36 -5.52
C GLY A 85 22.96 6.45 -4.49
N ALA A 86 23.78 7.44 -4.85
CA ALA A 86 24.07 8.55 -3.96
C ALA A 86 22.86 9.49 -3.87
N PRO A 87 22.47 9.97 -2.67
CA PRO A 87 21.40 10.96 -2.54
C PRO A 87 21.78 12.20 -3.36
N SER A 88 21.05 12.43 -4.45
CA SER A 88 21.29 13.57 -5.32
C SER A 88 20.93 14.85 -4.55
N ALA A 89 21.94 15.55 -4.05
CA ALA A 89 21.85 16.81 -3.34
C ALA A 89 21.55 17.99 -4.29
N VAL A 90 20.60 17.84 -5.22
CA VAL A 90 20.20 18.89 -6.18
C VAL A 90 18.87 19.56 -5.84
N ALA A 91 18.52 19.63 -4.56
CA ALA A 91 17.41 20.45 -4.07
C ALA A 91 17.85 21.70 -3.27
N ALA A 92 19.12 22.12 -3.36
CA ALA A 92 19.64 23.25 -2.58
C ALA A 92 20.44 24.28 -3.40
N ALA A 93 20.17 24.44 -4.69
CA ALA A 93 20.88 25.39 -5.56
C ALA A 93 19.95 26.30 -6.40
N HIS A 94 18.82 26.73 -5.83
CA HIS A 94 18.09 27.89 -6.37
C HIS A 94 17.93 28.96 -5.30
N LEU A 95 19.07 29.54 -4.90
CA LEU A 95 19.11 30.86 -4.28
C LEU A 95 19.57 31.85 -5.35
N ALA A 96 18.62 32.24 -6.21
CA ALA A 96 18.74 33.44 -7.04
C ALA A 96 17.55 34.33 -6.67
N SER A 97 17.89 35.54 -6.23
CA SER A 97 17.10 36.66 -5.70
C SER A 97 15.60 36.71 -6.02
N PRO A 98 14.72 37.00 -5.04
CA PRO A 98 13.40 37.55 -5.36
C PRO A 98 13.48 39.07 -5.53
N GLU A 99 13.22 39.55 -6.74
CA GLU A 99 12.76 40.91 -7.01
C GLU A 99 11.35 41.09 -6.43
N PRO A 100 11.01 42.26 -5.83
CA PRO A 100 9.66 42.53 -5.34
C PRO A 100 8.83 43.06 -6.50
N VAL A 101 7.83 42.31 -6.96
CA VAL A 101 6.84 42.84 -7.90
C VAL A 101 5.43 42.55 -7.41
N GLU A 102 4.65 43.62 -7.46
CA GLU A 102 3.40 43.89 -6.79
C GLU A 102 2.25 42.92 -7.11
N SER A 103 1.36 42.80 -6.13
CA SER A 103 0.00 42.29 -6.26
C SER A 103 -0.80 43.14 -7.26
N PRO A 104 -1.68 42.52 -8.06
CA PRO A 104 -3.08 42.86 -7.81
C PRO A 104 -4.05 41.67 -7.96
N ALA A 105 -5.03 41.68 -7.05
CA ALA A 105 -6.45 41.40 -7.27
C ALA A 105 -6.89 40.07 -7.93
N SER A 106 -7.53 39.25 -7.09
CA SER A 106 -8.94 38.85 -7.28
C SER A 106 -9.34 38.26 -8.64
N ARG A 107 -9.27 36.94 -8.75
CA ARG A 107 -10.38 36.14 -9.30
C ARG A 107 -10.61 34.93 -8.41
N ALA A 108 -11.80 34.86 -7.84
CA ALA A 108 -12.30 33.67 -7.15
C ALA A 108 -12.39 32.53 -8.18
N SER A 109 -11.52 31.54 -8.04
CA SER A 109 -11.68 30.23 -8.68
C SER A 109 -12.63 29.40 -7.81
N PRO A 110 -13.58 28.65 -8.40
CA PRO A 110 -14.47 27.81 -7.62
C PRO A 110 -13.69 26.70 -6.93
N GLU A 111 -14.03 26.49 -5.66
CA GLU A 111 -13.58 25.36 -4.85
C GLU A 111 -13.94 24.05 -5.58
N PRO A 112 -12.99 23.15 -5.89
CA PRO A 112 -13.35 21.87 -6.49
C PRO A 112 -14.17 21.10 -5.45
N ALA A 113 -15.41 20.78 -5.82
CA ALA A 113 -16.30 19.96 -5.01
C ALA A 113 -15.56 18.72 -4.50
N GLU A 114 -15.33 18.67 -3.19
CA GLU A 114 -14.72 17.56 -2.50
C GLU A 114 -15.64 16.35 -2.67
N LEU A 115 -15.29 15.45 -3.60
CA LEU A 115 -15.96 14.16 -3.76
C LEU A 115 -15.98 13.48 -2.38
N PRO A 116 -17.13 13.03 -1.87
CA PRO A 116 -17.19 12.40 -0.57
C PRO A 116 -16.25 11.20 -0.55
N ALA A 117 -15.34 11.18 0.43
CA ALA A 117 -14.39 10.09 0.61
C ALA A 117 -15.15 8.75 0.57
N PRO A 118 -14.67 7.75 -0.19
CA PRO A 118 -15.36 6.47 -0.28
C PRO A 118 -15.45 5.83 1.10
N ASP A 119 -16.67 5.62 1.62
CA ASP A 119 -16.91 4.96 2.91
C ASP A 119 -16.53 3.48 2.84
N ALA A 120 -15.22 3.22 3.01
CA ALA A 120 -14.65 1.90 2.98
C ALA A 120 -15.17 1.03 4.14
N LEU A 121 -15.51 1.64 5.28
CA LEU A 121 -16.04 0.92 6.44
C LEU A 121 -17.47 0.45 6.18
N GLY A 122 -18.32 1.28 5.58
CA GLY A 122 -19.66 0.88 5.14
C GLY A 122 -19.64 -0.32 4.20
N ARG A 123 -18.77 -0.31 3.18
CA ARG A 123 -18.66 -1.44 2.24
C ARG A 123 -18.17 -2.74 2.89
N ILE A 124 -17.28 -2.64 3.88
CA ILE A 124 -16.84 -3.82 4.64
C ILE A 124 -17.99 -4.34 5.50
N ALA A 125 -18.77 -3.46 6.14
CA ALA A 125 -19.94 -3.85 6.92
C ALA A 125 -20.99 -4.57 6.06
N ASP A 126 -21.30 -4.03 4.87
CA ASP A 126 -22.26 -4.62 3.91
C ASP A 126 -21.80 -6.00 3.43
N ALA A 127 -20.51 -6.17 3.14
CA ALA A 127 -19.96 -7.45 2.73
C ALA A 127 -20.02 -8.50 3.85
N LEU A 128 -19.76 -8.09 5.10
CA LEU A 128 -19.89 -8.97 6.26
C LEU A 128 -21.35 -9.36 6.56
N GLU A 129 -22.30 -8.47 6.27
CA GLU A 129 -23.73 -8.76 6.35
C GLU A 129 -24.14 -9.87 5.37
N GLY A 130 -23.75 -9.72 4.10
CA GLY A 130 -24.04 -10.73 3.07
C GLY A 130 -23.48 -12.12 3.41
N ILE A 131 -22.24 -12.18 3.91
CA ILE A 131 -21.63 -13.45 4.36
C ILE A 131 -22.44 -14.07 5.52
N ARG A 132 -22.94 -13.24 6.45
CA ARG A 132 -23.73 -13.72 7.59
C ARG A 132 -25.07 -14.31 7.14
N GLU A 133 -25.73 -13.69 6.18
CA GLU A 133 -26.99 -14.17 5.60
C GLU A 133 -26.81 -15.51 4.87
N GLU A 134 -25.79 -15.63 4.02
CA GLU A 134 -25.47 -16.87 3.32
C GLU A 134 -25.20 -18.03 4.29
N LEU A 135 -24.39 -17.79 5.34
CA LEU A 135 -24.14 -18.79 6.37
C LEU A 135 -25.42 -19.18 7.13
N GLY A 136 -26.34 -18.23 7.34
CA GLY A 136 -27.66 -18.49 7.92
C GLY A 136 -28.49 -19.43 7.05
N MET A 137 -28.55 -19.16 5.74
CA MET A 137 -29.26 -19.98 4.76
C MET A 137 -28.73 -21.42 4.74
N ILE A 138 -27.40 -21.57 4.73
CA ILE A 138 -26.75 -22.89 4.73
C ILE A 138 -27.11 -23.67 6.01
N ARG A 139 -27.05 -23.02 7.18
CA ARG A 139 -27.44 -23.67 8.45
C ARG A 139 -28.89 -24.11 8.47
N ALA A 140 -29.80 -23.28 7.95
CA ALA A 140 -31.23 -23.62 7.86
C ALA A 140 -31.45 -24.83 6.93
N ALA A 141 -30.77 -24.88 5.79
CA ALA A 141 -30.83 -26.01 4.87
C ALA A 141 -30.32 -27.30 5.50
N MET A 142 -29.19 -27.27 6.21
CA MET A 142 -28.65 -28.44 6.91
C MET A 142 -29.60 -28.94 8.00
N ALA A 143 -30.19 -28.04 8.79
CA ALA A 143 -31.16 -28.40 9.83
C ALA A 143 -32.43 -29.04 9.23
N ALA A 144 -32.88 -28.57 8.06
CA ALA A 144 -34.01 -29.16 7.35
C ALA A 144 -33.70 -30.58 6.85
N GLN A 145 -32.48 -30.83 6.34
CA GLN A 145 -32.04 -32.18 5.93
C GLN A 145 -31.92 -33.15 7.12
N GLU A 146 -31.44 -32.68 8.27
CA GLU A 146 -31.34 -33.49 9.48
C GLU A 146 -32.73 -33.89 10.02
N ASN A 147 -33.70 -32.96 10.00
CA ASN A 147 -35.08 -33.26 10.38
C ASN A 147 -35.77 -34.23 9.39
N ALA A 148 -35.54 -34.08 8.09
CA ALA A 148 -36.10 -34.98 7.08
C ALA A 148 -35.58 -36.43 7.24
N SER A 149 -34.26 -36.60 7.41
CA SER A 149 -33.63 -37.91 7.62
C SER A 149 -34.02 -38.58 8.94
N ARG A 150 -34.41 -37.79 9.96
CA ARG A 150 -34.93 -38.32 11.23
C ARG A 150 -36.40 -38.75 11.16
N GLY A 151 -37.20 -38.12 10.31
CA GLY A 151 -38.62 -38.43 10.11
C GLY A 151 -38.89 -39.67 9.26
N GLU A 152 -37.99 -40.01 8.33
CA GLU A 152 -38.12 -41.22 7.48
C GLU A 152 -37.73 -42.52 8.21
N ASN A 153 -37.10 -42.43 9.38
CA ASN A 153 -36.63 -43.57 10.19
C ASN A 153 -37.51 -43.87 11.42
N SER A 154 -38.71 -43.28 11.51
CA SER A 154 -39.74 -43.57 12.53
C SER A 154 -40.99 -44.18 11.89
#